data_AF-V5H2G0-F1
#
_entry.id   AF-V5H2G0-F1
#
_cell.length_a   1.000
_cell.length_b   1.000
_cell.length_c   1.000
_cell.angle_alpha   90.00
_cell.angle_beta   90.00
_cell.angle_gamma   90.00
#
_symmetry.space_group_name_H-M   'P 1'
#
loop_
_entity.id
_entity.type
_entity.pdbx_description
1 polymer ?
#
loop_
_entity_poly.entity_id
_entity_poly.type
_entity_poly.pdbx_seq_one_letter_code
_entity_poly.pdbx_strand_id
1 'polypeptide(L)'
;MKWVNDILITLFNIIGSLIFSFLNFVYDMFCFLLDTIFKIVSFLLAPMFSVFDNISLAQYINMLPSEAVNILSIVGFGEATAMIAAALLVRFLLQLIPFVRLGS
;
A
#
# COMPACT_ATOMS: atom_id res chain seq x y z
N MET A 1 56.87 7.73 -15.78
CA MET A 1 55.57 7.77 -16.49
C MET A 1 54.46 6.92 -15.83
N LYS A 2 54.55 6.58 -14.52
CA LYS A 2 53.44 5.93 -13.79
C LYS A 2 52.42 6.95 -13.28
N TRP A 3 52.90 8.04 -12.69
CA TRP A 3 52.10 9.15 -12.18
C TRP A 3 51.10 9.77 -13.19
N VAL A 4 51.48 9.91 -14.46
CA VAL A 4 50.58 10.44 -15.51
C VAL A 4 49.44 9.45 -15.82
N ASN A 5 49.74 8.15 -15.82
CA ASN A 5 48.73 7.12 -16.03
C ASN A 5 47.77 7.04 -14.84
N ASP A 6 48.28 7.17 -13.61
CA ASP A 6 47.47 7.18 -12.40
C ASP A 6 46.49 8.36 -12.36
N ILE A 7 46.93 9.55 -12.81
CA ILE A 7 46.07 10.73 -12.96
C ILE A 7 44.97 10.50 -14.00
N LEU A 8 45.31 9.92 -15.17
CA LEU A 8 44.33 9.61 -16.20
C LEU A 8 43.29 8.59 -15.71
N ILE A 9 43.72 7.52 -15.05
CA ILE A 9 42.83 6.50 -14.48
C ILE A 9 41.90 7.11 -13.42
N THR A 10 42.44 7.99 -12.57
CA THR A 10 41.64 8.68 -11.54
C THR A 10 40.59 9.60 -12.16
N LEU A 11 40.93 10.34 -13.22
CA LEU A 11 39.97 11.17 -13.96
C LEU A 11 38.86 10.35 -14.62
N PHE A 12 39.21 9.23 -15.26
CA PHE A 12 38.22 8.32 -15.85
C PHE A 12 37.30 7.71 -14.79
N ASN A 13 37.83 7.33 -13.63
CA ASN A 13 37.03 6.78 -12.53
C ASN A 13 36.06 7.82 -11.93
N ILE A 14 36.46 9.09 -11.85
CA ILE A 14 35.58 10.18 -11.38
C ILE A 14 34.45 10.43 -12.38
N ILE A 15 34.75 10.46 -13.69
CA ILE A 15 33.71 10.58 -14.73
C ILE A 15 32.75 9.39 -14.69
N GLY A 16 33.28 8.18 -14.56
CA GLY A 16 32.48 6.96 -14.49
C GLY A 16 31.58 6.93 -13.26
N SER A 17 32.12 7.23 -12.08
CA SER A 17 31.34 7.23 -10.83
C SER A 17 30.27 8.32 -10.82
N LEU A 18 30.52 9.47 -11.46
CA LEU A 18 29.56 10.55 -11.59
C LEU A 18 28.36 10.15 -12.47
N ILE A 19 28.59 9.43 -13.58
CA ILE A 19 27.50 8.91 -14.44
C ILE A 19 26.63 7.89 -13.68
N PHE A 20 27.25 6.98 -12.93
CA PHE A 20 26.53 5.97 -12.15
C PHE A 20 25.75 6.61 -11.00
N SER A 21 26.34 7.60 -10.32
CA SER A 21 25.66 8.36 -9.27
C SER A 21 24.42 9.08 -9.81
N PHE A 22 24.52 9.70 -10.99
CA PHE A 22 23.39 10.36 -11.64
C PHE A 22 22.28 9.37 -12.02
N LEU A 23 22.63 8.22 -12.59
CA LEU A 23 21.65 7.17 -12.91
C LEU A 23 20.94 6.66 -11.64
N ASN A 24 21.68 6.39 -10.57
CA ASN A 24 21.12 5.97 -9.30
C ASN A 24 20.18 7.02 -8.71
N PHE A 25 20.54 8.31 -8.81
CA PHE A 25 19.67 9.41 -8.38
C PHE A 25 18.34 9.45 -9.14
N VAL A 26 18.34 9.18 -10.45
CA VAL A 26 17.10 9.11 -11.24
C VAL A 26 16.23 7.92 -10.82
N TYR A 27 16.81 6.74 -10.59
CA TYR A 27 16.06 5.60 -10.09
C TYR A 27 15.49 5.83 -8.69
N ASP A 28 16.27 6.44 -7.80
CA ASP A 28 15.83 6.77 -6.44
C ASP A 28 14.69 7.79 -6.46
N MET A 29 14.76 8.81 -7.32
CA MET A 29 13.67 9.77 -7.52
C MET A 29 12.36 9.09 -7.96
N PHE A 30 12.44 8.09 -8.85
CA PHE A 30 11.27 7.35 -9.28
C PHE A 30 10.67 6.50 -8.15
N CYS A 31 11.52 5.78 -7.40
CA CYS A 31 11.12 5.01 -6.22
C CYS A 31 10.48 5.91 -5.15
N PHE A 32 11.06 7.08 -4.90
CA PHE A 32 10.55 8.06 -3.94
C PHE A 32 9.14 8.56 -4.32
N LEU A 33 8.89 8.79 -5.60
CA LEU A 33 7.58 9.22 -6.08
C LEU A 33 6.52 8.14 -5.86
N LEU A 34 6.85 6.88 -6.15
CA LEU A 34 5.97 5.74 -5.87
C LEU A 34 5.71 5.55 -4.36
N ASP A 35 6.75 5.62 -3.53
CA ASP A 35 6.61 5.52 -2.07
C ASP A 35 5.72 6.64 -1.51
N THR A 36 5.85 7.85 -2.04
CA THR A 36 4.99 8.99 -1.66
C THR A 36 3.52 8.71 -1.98
N ILE A 37 3.21 8.16 -3.15
CA ILE A 37 1.84 7.78 -3.51
C ILE A 37 1.31 6.70 -2.56
N PHE A 38 2.09 5.66 -2.26
CA PHE A 38 1.67 4.61 -1.33
C PHE A 38 1.45 5.12 0.09
N LYS A 39 2.27 6.06 0.56
CA LYS A 39 2.08 6.72 1.87
C LYS A 39 0.82 7.57 1.93
N ILE A 40 0.47 8.27 0.85
CA ILE A 40 -0.79 9.02 0.77
C ILE A 40 -1.97 8.06 0.82
N VAL A 41 -1.90 6.94 0.08
CA VAL A 41 -2.96 5.92 0.10
C VAL A 41 -3.12 5.32 1.50
N SER A 42 -2.02 4.95 2.17
CA SER A 42 -2.10 4.38 3.53
C SER A 42 -2.59 5.38 4.57
N PHE A 43 -2.23 6.66 4.45
CA PHE A 43 -2.75 7.74 5.28
C PHE A 43 -4.26 7.94 5.11
N LEU A 44 -4.77 7.86 3.88
CA LEU A 44 -6.21 7.92 3.59
C LEU A 44 -6.96 6.67 4.05
N LEU A 45 -6.28 5.52 4.12
CA LEU A 45 -6.88 4.25 4.54
C LEU A 45 -7.05 4.13 6.05
N ALA A 46 -6.12 4.66 6.83
CA ALA A 46 -6.16 4.64 8.29
C ALA A 46 -7.51 5.11 8.91
N PRO A 47 -8.10 6.25 8.49
CA PRO A 47 -9.41 6.67 9.00
C PRO A 47 -10.59 5.86 8.45
N MET A 48 -10.44 5.14 7.33
CA MET A 48 -11.49 4.24 6.85
C MET A 48 -11.54 2.95 7.68
N PHE A 49 -10.38 2.46 8.15
CA PHE A 49 -10.32 1.34 9.08
C PHE A 49 -10.92 1.67 10.46
N SER A 50 -10.77 2.90 10.96
CA SER A 50 -11.39 3.31 12.22
C SER A 50 -12.92 3.41 12.17
N VAL A 51 -13.52 3.51 10.98
CA VAL A 51 -14.98 3.38 10.80
C VAL A 51 -15.42 1.92 11.00
N PHE A 52 -14.60 0.95 10.61
CA PHE A 52 -14.88 -0.47 10.85
C PHE A 52 -14.74 -0.87 12.33
N ASP A 53 -13.88 -0.19 13.12
CA ASP A 53 -13.83 -0.38 14.58
C ASP A 53 -15.15 0.00 15.27
N ASN A 54 -15.89 0.97 14.74
CA ASN A 54 -17.19 1.39 15.28
C ASN A 54 -18.36 0.53 14.78
N ILE A 55 -18.19 -0.23 13.70
CA ILE A 55 -19.13 -1.29 13.31
C ILE A 55 -18.70 -2.57 14.03
N SER A 56 -18.83 -2.56 15.35
CA SER A 56 -18.78 -3.77 16.15
C SER A 56 -19.97 -4.65 15.72
N LEU A 57 -19.77 -5.49 14.70
CA LEU A 57 -20.69 -6.57 14.38
C LEU A 57 -20.95 -7.44 15.61
N ALA A 58 -19.98 -7.51 16.54
CA ALA A 58 -20.15 -8.12 17.85
C ALA A 58 -21.32 -7.53 18.64
N GLN A 59 -21.57 -6.22 18.59
CA GLN A 59 -22.70 -5.59 19.28
C GLN A 59 -24.06 -6.06 18.75
N TYR A 60 -24.17 -6.24 17.43
CA TYR A 60 -25.38 -6.77 16.80
C TYR A 60 -25.52 -8.29 16.96
N ILE A 61 -24.40 -9.03 16.99
CA ILE A 61 -24.37 -10.47 17.27
C ILE A 61 -24.77 -10.74 18.73
N ASN A 62 -24.38 -9.88 19.67
CA ASN A 62 -24.75 -10.00 21.09
C ASN A 62 -26.24 -9.73 21.37
N MET A 63 -26.98 -9.14 20.43
CA MET A 63 -28.44 -8.96 20.52
C MET A 63 -29.23 -10.17 20.04
N LEU A 64 -28.56 -11.15 19.41
CA LEU A 64 -29.20 -12.37 18.94
C LEU A 64 -29.28 -13.42 20.07
N PRO A 65 -30.31 -14.28 20.09
CA PRO A 65 -30.41 -15.39 21.04
C PRO A 65 -29.15 -16.28 20.98
N SER A 66 -28.69 -16.79 22.12
CA SER A 66 -27.45 -17.57 22.25
C SER A 66 -27.38 -18.80 21.32
N GLU A 67 -28.52 -19.45 21.10
CA GLU A 67 -28.69 -20.53 20.12
C GLU A 67 -28.34 -20.08 18.68
N ALA A 68 -28.82 -18.90 18.29
CA ALA A 68 -28.58 -18.35 16.95
C ALA A 68 -27.12 -17.89 16.78
N VAL A 69 -26.51 -17.32 17.83
CA VAL A 69 -25.10 -16.92 17.84
C VAL A 69 -24.18 -18.13 17.67
N ASN A 70 -24.51 -19.25 18.30
CA ASN A 70 -23.72 -20.48 18.17
C ASN A 70 -23.77 -21.04 16.74
N ILE A 71 -24.96 -21.04 16.12
CA ILE A 71 -25.11 -21.44 14.72
C ILE A 71 -24.36 -20.48 13.77
N LEU A 72 -24.44 -19.17 14.02
CA LEU A 72 -23.71 -18.14 13.28
C LEU A 72 -22.19 -18.31 13.34
N SER A 73 -21.67 -18.74 14.50
CA SER A 73 -20.25 -19.03 14.70
C SER A 73 -19.82 -20.27 13.90
N ILE A 74 -20.62 -21.35 13.92
CA ILE A 74 -20.35 -22.59 13.18
C ILE A 74 -20.41 -22.37 11.65
N VAL A 75 -21.32 -21.51 11.19
CA VAL A 75 -21.48 -21.17 9.77
C VAL A 75 -20.37 -20.24 9.26
N GLY A 76 -19.54 -19.68 10.15
CA GLY A 76 -18.44 -18.79 9.76
C GLY A 76 -18.92 -17.42 9.30
N PHE A 77 -20.04 -16.93 9.84
CA PHE A 77 -20.62 -15.66 9.43
C PHE A 77 -19.70 -14.46 9.69
N GLY A 78 -18.91 -14.48 10.76
CA GLY A 78 -17.89 -13.46 11.04
C GLY A 78 -16.85 -13.36 9.91
N GLU A 79 -16.33 -14.49 9.45
CA GLU A 79 -15.38 -14.54 8.33
C GLU A 79 -16.02 -14.07 7.02
N ALA A 80 -17.26 -14.48 6.76
CA ALA A 80 -18.00 -14.04 5.58
C ALA A 80 -18.23 -12.53 5.55
N THR A 81 -18.58 -11.92 6.70
CA THR A 81 -18.77 -10.47 6.80
C THR A 81 -17.45 -9.71 6.70
N ALA A 82 -16.37 -10.23 7.28
CA ALA A 82 -15.03 -9.66 7.13
C ALA A 82 -14.56 -9.66 5.66
N MET A 83 -14.81 -10.75 4.92
CA MET A 83 -14.49 -10.84 3.49
C MET A 83 -15.29 -9.81 2.66
N ILE A 84 -16.58 -9.64 2.94
CA ILE A 84 -17.40 -8.64 2.25
C ILE A 84 -16.91 -7.21 2.55
N ALA A 85 -16.57 -6.92 3.81
CA ALA A 85 -16.02 -5.63 4.21
C ALA A 85 -14.69 -5.34 3.50
N ALA A 86 -13.78 -6.32 3.43
CA ALA A 86 -12.52 -6.20 2.72
C ALA A 86 -12.73 -5.96 1.20
N ALA A 87 -13.66 -6.69 0.58
CA ALA A 87 -13.99 -6.52 -0.84
C ALA A 87 -14.58 -5.12 -1.14
N LEU A 88 -15.44 -4.60 -0.26
CA LEU A 88 -15.97 -3.23 -0.37
C LEU A 88 -14.87 -2.18 -0.22
N LEU A 89 -13.91 -2.39 0.68
CA LEU A 89 -12.78 -1.49 0.88
C LEU A 89 -11.90 -1.41 -0.39
N VAL A 90 -11.56 -2.57 -0.97
CA VAL A 90 -10.86 -2.63 -2.25
C VAL A 90 -11.65 -1.94 -3.35
N ARG A 91 -12.98 -2.11 -3.38
CA ARG A 91 -13.85 -1.43 -4.35
C ARG A 91 -13.78 0.10 -4.22
N PHE A 92 -13.83 0.64 -3.01
CA PHE A 92 -13.73 2.09 -2.80
C PHE A 92 -12.33 2.63 -3.10
N LEU A 93 -11.28 1.88 -2.78
CA LEU A 93 -9.91 2.21 -3.14
C LEU A 93 -9.71 2.32 -4.65
N LEU A 94 -10.19 1.33 -5.39
CA LEU A 94 -10.05 1.33 -6.84
C LEU A 94 -10.85 2.46 -7.49
N GLN A 95 -11.99 2.85 -6.91
CA GLN A 95 -12.79 3.99 -7.38
C GLN A 95 -12.11 5.35 -7.15
N LEU A 96 -11.12 5.45 -6.26
CA LEU A 96 -10.32 6.67 -6.03
C LEU A 96 -9.29 6.90 -7.15
N ILE A 97 -8.84 5.83 -7.79
CA ILE A 97 -7.98 5.92 -8.97
C ILE A 97 -8.87 6.31 -10.16
N PRO A 98 -8.67 7.47 -10.78
CA PRO A 98 -9.54 7.99 -11.83
C PRO A 98 -9.64 7.08 -13.06
N PHE A 99 -8.72 6.11 -13.22
CA PHE A 99 -8.67 5.16 -14.32
C PHE A 99 -9.55 3.91 -14.14
N VAL A 100 -10.17 3.69 -12.97
CA VAL A 100 -11.21 2.64 -12.79
C VAL A 100 -12.63 3.26 -12.83
N ARG A 101 -12.73 4.59 -12.88
CA ARG A 101 -13.99 5.34 -12.89
C ARG A 101 -14.41 5.81 -14.28
N LEU A 102 -14.28 4.97 -15.31
CA LEU A 102 -15.04 5.08 -16.57
C LEU A 102 -15.38 3.67 -17.08
N GLY A 103 -16.41 3.09 -16.49
CA GLY A 103 -17.12 1.91 -16.98
C GLY A 103 -18.65 2.08 -16.88
N SER A 104 -19.10 3.34 -16.77
CA SER A 104 -20.40 3.82 -17.23
C SER A 104 -20.15 4.95 -18.21
#